data_AF-A0A7S4M5Z5-F1
#
_entry.id   AF-A0A7S4M5Z5-F1
#
_cell.length_a   1.000
_cell.length_b   1.000
_cell.length_c   1.000
_cell.angle_alpha   90.00
_cell.angle_beta   90.00
_cell.angle_gamma   90.00
#
_symmetry.space_group_name_H-M   'P 1'
#
loop_
_entity.id
_entity.type
_entity.pdbx_description
1 polymer ?
#
loop_
_entity_poly.entity_id
_entity_poly.type
_entity_poly.pdbx_seq_one_letter_code
_entity_poly.pdbx_strand_id
1 'polypeptide(L)'
;HFAARRGPLLKEIYQLSRGPNDFPLMTVSINITQLTLQALRSGALHSHANRARQGLYEVVHSFYEGLFLYMFTAWKSRHLSIVNFGHLKNEIAAVSRKKPAALLKKLDDYGKVVVAGGQNGSFVDLG
;
A
#
# COMPACT_ATOMS: atom_id res chain seq x y z
N HIS A 1 -12.21 7.60 -0.69
CA HIS A 1 -11.67 7.15 0.61
C HIS A 1 -10.13 7.27 0.68
N PHE A 2 -9.36 6.60 -0.18
CA PHE A 2 -7.87 6.69 -0.17
C PHE A 2 -7.35 8.14 -0.26
N ALA A 3 -7.88 8.95 -1.19
CA ALA A 3 -7.51 10.36 -1.33
C ALA A 3 -7.74 11.19 -0.05
N ALA A 4 -8.84 10.92 0.67
CA ALA A 4 -9.17 11.63 1.91
C ALA A 4 -8.27 11.23 3.09
N ARG A 5 -7.81 9.97 3.12
CA ARG A 5 -6.98 9.41 4.21
C ARG A 5 -5.49 9.60 3.98
N ARG A 6 -5.06 9.62 2.72
CA ARG A 6 -3.66 9.55 2.30
C ARG A 6 -3.42 10.39 1.03
N GLY A 7 -4.00 11.59 0.97
CA GLY A 7 -3.85 12.51 -0.16
C GLY A 7 -2.40 12.71 -0.63
N PRO A 8 -1.42 12.94 0.28
CA PRO A 8 -0.01 13.06 -0.09
C PRO A 8 0.55 11.80 -0.79
N LEU A 9 0.26 10.61 -0.24
CA LEU A 9 0.70 9.34 -0.85
C LEU A 9 0.11 9.15 -2.24
N LEU A 10 -1.19 9.43 -2.39
CA LEU A 10 -1.87 9.30 -3.67
C LEU A 10 -1.29 10.25 -4.71
N LYS A 11 -0.91 11.48 -4.31
CA LYS A 11 -0.24 12.45 -5.18
C LYS A 11 1.10 11.92 -5.67
N GLU A 12 1.93 11.37 -4.78
CA GLU A 12 3.22 10.77 -5.17
C GLU A 12 3.06 9.57 -6.10
N ILE A 13 2.09 8.69 -5.80
CA ILE A 13 1.78 7.53 -6.65
C ILE A 13 1.34 8.00 -8.05
N TYR A 14 0.48 9.03 -8.13
CA TYR A 14 0.05 9.58 -9.40
C TYR A 14 1.21 10.19 -10.18
N GLN A 15 2.10 10.93 -9.51
CA GLN A 15 3.32 11.45 -10.14
C GLN A 15 4.22 10.32 -10.67
N LEU A 16 4.43 9.25 -9.89
CA LEU A 16 5.21 8.09 -10.31
C LEU A 16 4.63 7.43 -11.56
N SER A 17 3.30 7.32 -11.66
CA SER A 17 2.61 6.76 -12.84
C SER A 17 2.77 7.58 -14.11
N ARG A 18 3.17 8.85 -14.00
CA ARG A 18 3.45 9.75 -15.13
C ARG A 18 4.94 9.88 -15.44
N GLY A 19 5.79 9.21 -14.67
CA GLY A 19 7.24 9.20 -14.86
C GLY A 19 7.69 8.19 -15.93
N PRO A 20 8.99 8.20 -16.28
CA PRO A 20 9.55 7.40 -17.37
C PRO A 20 9.57 5.88 -17.11
N ASN A 21 9.32 5.46 -15.87
CA ASN A 21 9.38 4.06 -15.48
C ASN A 21 8.03 3.33 -15.65
N ASP A 22 6.98 3.99 -16.15
CA ASP A 22 5.68 3.39 -16.48
C ASP A 22 5.03 2.60 -15.33
N PHE A 23 4.91 3.19 -14.13
CA PHE A 23 4.20 2.53 -13.04
C PHE A 23 2.72 2.29 -13.40
N PRO A 24 2.25 1.02 -13.48
CA PRO A 24 0.93 0.70 -14.03
C PRO A 24 -0.18 0.89 -12.98
N LEU A 25 -0.46 2.14 -12.65
CA LEU A 25 -1.31 2.56 -11.53
C LEU A 25 -2.65 1.82 -11.44
N MET A 26 -3.42 1.79 -12.54
CA MET A 26 -4.75 1.18 -12.53
C MET A 26 -4.67 -0.35 -12.42
N THR A 27 -3.69 -0.98 -13.06
CA THR A 27 -3.46 -2.42 -12.94
C THR A 27 -3.07 -2.81 -11.52
N VAL A 28 -2.23 -2.00 -10.87
CA VAL A 28 -1.89 -2.14 -9.45
C VAL A 28 -3.15 -2.00 -8.58
N SER A 29 -3.98 -0.99 -8.83
CA SER A 29 -5.22 -0.77 -8.08
C SER A 29 -6.15 -1.97 -8.12
N ILE A 30 -6.42 -2.51 -9.31
CA ILE A 30 -7.30 -3.67 -9.48
C ILE A 30 -6.72 -4.90 -8.78
N ASN A 31 -5.41 -5.15 -8.92
CA ASN A 31 -4.76 -6.27 -8.24
C ASN A 31 -4.84 -6.13 -6.71
N ILE A 32 -4.61 -4.94 -6.17
CA ILE A 32 -4.68 -4.70 -4.72
C ILE A 32 -6.11 -4.85 -4.20
N THR A 33 -7.11 -4.37 -4.94
CA THR A 33 -8.53 -4.63 -4.63
C THR A 33 -8.79 -6.13 -4.52
N GLN A 34 -8.33 -6.92 -5.50
CA GLN A 34 -8.48 -8.37 -5.48
C GLN A 34 -7.80 -9.01 -4.25
N LEU A 35 -6.55 -8.64 -3.95
CA LEU A 35 -5.82 -9.15 -2.78
C LEU A 35 -6.51 -8.78 -1.46
N THR A 36 -7.04 -7.56 -1.37
CA THR A 36 -7.78 -7.07 -0.20
C THR A 36 -9.05 -7.89 0.01
N LEU A 37 -9.83 -8.13 -1.04
CA LEU A 37 -11.03 -8.97 -0.97
C LEU A 37 -10.70 -10.42 -0.62
N GLN A 38 -9.59 -10.97 -1.11
CA GLN A 38 -9.14 -12.30 -0.73
C GLN A 38 -8.77 -12.40 0.76
N ALA A 39 -8.05 -11.41 1.29
CA ALA A 39 -7.71 -11.34 2.72
C ALA A 39 -8.94 -11.10 3.62
N LEU A 40 -9.92 -10.36 3.13
CA LEU A 40 -11.21 -10.20 3.79
C LEU A 40 -11.96 -11.54 3.85
N ARG A 41 -12.09 -12.22 2.71
CA ARG A 41 -12.80 -13.51 2.59
C ARG A 41 -12.15 -14.63 3.41
N SER A 42 -10.84 -14.62 3.59
CA SER A 42 -10.15 -15.60 4.44
C SER A 42 -10.37 -15.37 5.94
N GLY A 43 -11.03 -14.28 6.33
CA GLY A 43 -11.24 -13.89 7.74
C GLY A 43 -10.03 -13.24 8.40
N ALA A 44 -8.89 -13.12 7.70
CA ALA A 44 -7.66 -12.56 8.27
C ALA A 44 -7.85 -11.11 8.74
N LEU A 45 -8.55 -10.29 7.93
CA LEU A 45 -8.82 -8.89 8.29
C LEU A 45 -9.84 -8.77 9.43
N HIS A 46 -10.84 -9.66 9.49
CA HIS A 46 -11.81 -9.71 10.59
C HIS A 46 -11.13 -10.06 11.93
N SER A 47 -10.26 -11.08 11.92
CA SER A 47 -9.46 -11.44 13.09
C SER A 47 -8.58 -10.28 13.57
N HIS A 48 -7.92 -9.57 12.64
CA HIS A 48 -7.13 -8.39 12.97
C HIS A 48 -7.97 -7.27 13.56
N ALA A 49 -9.10 -6.94 12.92
CA ALA A 49 -10.03 -5.91 13.38
C ALA A 49 -10.50 -6.15 14.82
N ASN A 50 -10.89 -7.39 15.15
CA ASN A 50 -11.31 -7.76 16.49
C ASN A 50 -10.16 -7.64 17.52
N ARG A 51 -8.96 -8.11 17.17
CA ARG A 51 -7.79 -8.03 18.05
C ARG A 51 -7.37 -6.58 18.32
N ALA A 52 -7.43 -5.73 17.30
CA ALA A 52 -7.08 -4.32 17.39
C ALA A 52 -8.22 -3.42 17.91
N ARG A 53 -9.42 -3.98 18.13
CA ARG A 53 -10.65 -3.24 18.46
C ARG A 53 -10.94 -2.10 17.45
N GLN A 54 -10.69 -2.37 16.17
CA GLN A 54 -10.93 -1.46 15.06
C GLN A 54 -12.13 -1.92 14.22
N GLY A 55 -12.80 -0.99 13.54
CA GLY A 55 -13.86 -1.34 12.59
C GLY A 55 -13.31 -2.10 11.39
N LEU A 56 -14.03 -3.14 10.93
CA LEU A 56 -13.60 -3.93 9.78
C LEU A 56 -13.42 -3.07 8.52
N TYR A 57 -14.32 -2.10 8.31
CA TYR A 57 -14.23 -1.15 7.21
C TYR A 57 -12.90 -0.39 7.20
N GLU A 58 -12.45 0.06 8.38
CA GLU A 58 -11.19 0.77 8.55
C GLU A 58 -9.98 -0.12 8.24
N VAL A 59 -9.98 -1.35 8.76
CA VAL A 59 -8.91 -2.31 8.53
C VAL A 59 -8.80 -2.70 7.07
N VAL A 60 -9.92 -2.87 6.36
CA VAL A 60 -9.94 -3.17 4.91
C VAL A 60 -9.28 -2.04 4.12
N HIS A 61 -9.62 -0.79 4.41
CA HIS A 61 -9.03 0.34 3.70
C HIS A 61 -7.57 0.57 4.05
N SER A 62 -7.19 0.46 5.33
CA SER A 62 -5.78 0.53 5.74
C SER A 62 -4.97 -0.61 5.12
N PHE A 63 -5.54 -1.81 4.97
CA PHE A 63 -4.85 -2.90 4.29
C PHE A 63 -4.63 -2.61 2.80
N TYR A 64 -5.65 -2.10 2.10
CA TYR A 64 -5.56 -1.64 0.71
C TYR A 64 -4.47 -0.57 0.54
N GLU A 65 -4.46 0.43 1.43
CA GLU A 65 -3.47 1.51 1.45
C GLU A 65 -2.05 1.00 1.72
N GLY A 66 -1.89 0.07 2.67
CA GLY A 66 -0.60 -0.52 3.02
C GLY A 66 -0.01 -1.34 1.87
N LEU A 67 -0.84 -2.07 1.12
CA LEU A 67 -0.44 -2.74 -0.10
C LEU A 67 0.01 -1.75 -1.18
N PHE A 68 -0.69 -0.62 -1.32
CA PHE A 68 -0.30 0.43 -2.26
C PHE A 68 1.02 1.06 -1.89
N LEU A 69 1.20 1.39 -0.61
CA LEU A 69 2.45 1.93 -0.08
C LEU A 69 3.60 0.95 -0.34
N TYR A 70 3.39 -0.35 -0.12
CA TYR A 70 4.38 -1.38 -0.42
C TYR A 70 4.78 -1.39 -1.90
N MET A 71 3.81 -1.41 -2.82
CA MET A 71 4.09 -1.39 -4.26
C MET A 71 4.84 -0.13 -4.67
N PHE A 72 4.37 1.03 -4.20
CA PHE A 72 4.95 2.32 -4.50
C PHE A 72 6.41 2.41 -4.01
N THR A 73 6.64 2.07 -2.74
CA THR A 73 7.98 2.14 -2.14
C THR A 73 8.94 1.19 -2.84
N ALA A 74 8.54 -0.07 -3.10
CA ALA A 74 9.36 -1.03 -3.80
C ALA A 74 9.67 -0.60 -5.24
N TRP A 75 8.70 -0.05 -5.97
CA TRP A 75 8.91 0.45 -7.33
C TRP A 75 9.91 1.59 -7.37
N LYS A 76 9.75 2.56 -6.46
CA LYS A 76 10.58 3.76 -6.37
C LYS A 76 12.00 3.42 -5.92
N SER A 77 12.17 2.69 -4.82
CA SER A 77 13.48 2.42 -4.22
C SER A 77 14.33 1.43 -5.03
N ARG A 78 13.69 0.49 -5.73
CA ARG A 78 14.40 -0.50 -6.56
C ARG A 78 14.51 -0.07 -8.03
N HIS A 79 14.12 1.17 -8.36
CA HIS A 79 14.12 1.72 -9.72
C HIS A 79 13.50 0.79 -10.76
N LEU A 80 12.34 0.21 -10.42
CA LEU A 80 11.68 -0.78 -11.28
C LEU A 80 11.01 -0.12 -12.48
N SER A 81 10.81 -0.91 -13.54
CA SER A 81 9.97 -0.57 -14.69
C SER A 81 8.92 -1.64 -14.96
N ILE A 82 8.12 -1.45 -16.02
CA ILE A 82 7.04 -2.35 -16.40
C ILE A 82 7.47 -3.81 -16.54
N VAL A 83 8.71 -4.08 -16.95
CA VAL A 83 9.25 -5.44 -17.09
C VAL A 83 9.32 -6.19 -15.76
N ASN A 84 9.47 -5.47 -14.65
CA ASN A 84 9.53 -6.04 -13.31
C ASN A 84 8.16 -6.24 -12.66
N PHE A 85 7.09 -5.71 -13.28
CA PHE A 85 5.76 -5.69 -12.68
C PHE A 85 5.24 -7.08 -12.32
N GLY A 86 5.45 -8.07 -13.19
CA GLY A 86 5.02 -9.45 -12.94
C GLY A 86 5.65 -10.04 -11.67
N HIS A 87 6.95 -9.81 -11.46
CA HIS A 87 7.64 -10.26 -10.25
C HIS A 87 7.11 -9.56 -9.01
N LEU A 88 7.03 -8.23 -9.03
CA LEU A 88 6.55 -7.46 -7.88
C LEU A 88 5.08 -7.79 -7.54
N LYS A 89 4.23 -8.05 -8.54
CA LYS A 89 2.85 -8.52 -8.37
C LYS A 89 2.80 -9.86 -7.61
N ASN A 90 3.72 -10.77 -7.87
CA ASN A 90 3.79 -12.05 -7.15
C ASN A 90 4.29 -11.85 -5.71
N GLU A 91 5.28 -10.97 -5.53
CA GLU A 91 5.83 -10.61 -4.22
C GLU A 91 4.74 -10.02 -3.31
N ILE A 92 4.00 -9.01 -3.78
CA ILE A 92 2.93 -8.39 -3.00
C ILE A 92 1.80 -9.38 -2.65
N ALA A 93 1.47 -10.32 -3.55
CA ALA A 93 0.50 -11.37 -3.27
C ALA A 93 0.98 -12.37 -2.20
N ALA A 94 2.29 -12.58 -2.07
CA ALA A 94 2.85 -13.37 -0.98
C ALA A 94 2.81 -12.59 0.34
N VAL A 95 3.17 -11.30 0.31
CA VAL A 95 3.19 -10.44 1.50
C VAL A 95 1.78 -10.23 2.07
N SER A 96 0.79 -9.99 1.22
CA SER A 96 -0.62 -9.79 1.62
C SER A 96 -1.17 -10.96 2.45
N ARG A 97 -0.76 -12.19 2.11
CA ARG A 97 -1.19 -13.41 2.81
C ARG A 97 -0.39 -13.67 4.09
N LYS A 98 0.94 -13.48 4.03
CA LYS A 98 1.85 -13.90 5.12
C LYS A 98 2.00 -12.85 6.22
N LYS A 99 1.88 -11.56 5.89
CA LYS A 99 2.29 -10.47 6.78
C LYS A 99 1.30 -9.29 6.83
N PRO A 100 0.00 -9.50 7.04
CA PRO A 100 -0.98 -8.41 7.04
C PRO A 100 -0.73 -7.36 8.15
N ALA A 101 -0.32 -7.80 9.34
CA ALA A 101 0.01 -6.89 10.44
C ALA A 101 1.23 -6.00 10.14
N ALA A 102 2.22 -6.51 9.39
CA ALA A 102 3.41 -5.74 9.04
C ALA A 102 3.09 -4.64 8.01
N LEU A 103 2.18 -4.91 7.07
CA LEU A 103 1.69 -3.91 6.12
C LEU A 103 0.96 -2.76 6.83
N LEU A 104 0.09 -3.09 7.78
CA LEU A 104 -0.63 -2.11 8.58
C LEU A 104 0.33 -1.28 9.43
N LYS A 105 1.31 -1.92 10.09
CA LYS A 105 2.34 -1.19 10.84
C LYS A 105 3.14 -0.23 9.96
N LYS A 106 3.60 -0.68 8.77
CA LYS A 106 4.36 0.18 7.85
C LYS A 106 3.53 1.38 7.37
N LEU A 107 2.21 1.20 7.21
CA LEU A 107 1.30 2.31 6.90
C LEU A 107 1.13 3.29 8.07
N ASP A 108 1.04 2.80 9.30
CA ASP A 108 0.95 3.66 10.48
C ASP A 108 2.22 4.48 10.68
N ASP A 109 3.38 3.85 10.49
CA ASP A 109 4.68 4.51 10.56
C ASP A 109 4.81 5.58 9.46
N TYR A 110 4.35 5.28 8.23
CA TYR A 110 4.23 6.29 7.18
C TYR A 110 3.35 7.47 7.61
N GLY A 111 2.18 7.20 8.20
CA GLY A 111 1.25 8.24 8.67
C GLY A 111 1.88 9.17 9.69
N LYS A 112 2.65 8.63 10.66
CA LYS A 112 3.35 9.42 11.67
C LYS A 112 4.37 10.37 11.04
N VAL A 113 5.11 9.91 10.03
CA VAL A 113 6.15 10.75 9.42
C VAL A 113 5.56 11.84 8.54
N VAL A 114 4.47 11.56 7.81
CA VAL A 114 3.75 12.60 7.06
C VAL A 114 3.21 13.69 8.00
N VAL A 115 2.75 13.33 9.20
CA VAL A 115 2.31 14.29 10.21
C VAL A 115 3.48 15.09 10.78
N ALA A 116 4.62 14.45 11.06
CA ALA A 116 5.79 15.11 11.65
C ALA A 116 6.59 15.99 10.66
N GLY A 117 6.67 15.60 9.38
CA GLY A 117 7.48 16.27 8.36
C GLY A 117 6.80 17.41 7.60
N GLY A 118 5.51 17.68 7.87
CA GLY A 118 4.68 18.54 7.02
C GLY A 118 4.46 17.92 5.63
N GLN A 119 3.54 18.48 4.84
CA GLN A 119 3.10 17.92 3.54
C GLN A 119 4.19 17.78 2.45
N ASN A 120 5.47 18.05 2.77
CA ASN A 120 6.61 18.05 1.86
C ASN A 120 7.63 16.92 2.10
N GLY A 121 7.39 16.00 3.04
CA GLY A 121 8.31 14.88 3.31
C GLY A 121 8.39 13.87 2.16
N SER A 122 9.34 14.05 1.24
CA SER A 122 9.70 13.07 0.21
C SER A 122 10.31 11.82 0.86
N PHE A 123 9.54 10.75 0.94
CA PHE A 123 9.84 9.62 1.83
C PHE A 123 10.61 8.45 1.18
N VAL A 124 11.65 8.77 0.41
CA VAL A 124 12.47 7.77 -0.32
C VAL A 124 13.22 6.81 0.62
N ASP A 125 13.30 7.11 1.93
CA ASP A 125 14.19 6.42 2.87
C ASP A 125 13.57 5.29 3.74
N LEU A 126 12.31 4.87 3.52
CA LEU A 126 11.75 3.67 4.19
C LEU A 126 12.02 2.34 3.45
N GLY A 127 13.15 2.26 2.75
CA GLY A 127 13.66 1.03 2.13
C GLY A 127 13.74 -0.12 3.11
#